data_AF-A0A444YFV0-F1
#
_entry.id   AF-A0A444YFV0-F1
#
_cell.length_a   1.000
_cell.length_b   1.000
_cell.length_c   1.000
_cell.angle_alpha   90.00
_cell.angle_beta   90.00
_cell.angle_gamma   90.00
#
_symmetry.space_group_name_H-M   'P 1'
#
loop_
_entity.id
_entity.type
_entity.pdbx_description
1 polymer ?
#
loop_
_entity_poly.entity_id
_entity_poly.type
_entity_poly.pdbx_seq_one_letter_code
_entity_poly.pdbx_strand_id
1 'polypeptide(L)'
;MAASGVWKASMVRSGREEVYVAAMPLRATKGPPQLLMSAAYSLNFWNFHHFMVIINNKPLNRTNPCSFQLLVYDFQPKDPEDPYAALAVLSGRSVPGAVLVRKLKKLPRNKCWLVGYSKEDAEKVATEFNKTWETSLRVGVNDCRHYTNGGTKRRYERETI
;
A
#
# COMPACT_ATOMS: atom_id res chain seq x y z
N MET A 1 -16.48 -49.30 4.56
CA MET A 1 -16.86 -48.40 3.44
C MET A 1 -16.34 -47.01 3.77
N ALA A 2 -15.62 -46.40 2.82
CA ALA A 2 -14.79 -45.23 3.03
C ALA A 2 -15.60 -43.93 3.24
N ALA A 3 -15.22 -43.14 4.24
CA ALA A 3 -15.58 -41.73 4.32
C ALA A 3 -14.61 -40.93 3.45
N SER A 4 -15.08 -40.48 2.30
CA SER A 4 -14.35 -39.65 1.35
C SER A 4 -14.12 -38.26 1.93
N GLY A 5 -12.90 -38.03 2.40
CA GLY A 5 -12.43 -36.71 2.82
C GLY A 5 -12.39 -35.73 1.66
N VAL A 6 -13.23 -34.70 1.72
CA VAL A 6 -13.13 -33.51 0.87
C VAL A 6 -12.07 -32.59 1.49
N TRP A 7 -10.80 -32.97 1.33
CA TRP A 7 -9.65 -32.15 1.73
C TRP A 7 -8.87 -31.77 0.47
N LYS A 8 -9.55 -31.19 -0.52
CA LYS A 8 -8.93 -30.68 -1.75
C LYS A 8 -9.27 -29.21 -1.91
N ALA A 9 -8.41 -28.34 -1.37
CA ALA A 9 -8.14 -26.98 -1.87
C ALA A 9 -7.25 -26.14 -0.94
N SER A 10 -7.08 -26.51 0.34
CA SER A 10 -6.35 -25.66 1.30
C SER A 10 -4.82 -25.84 1.25
N MET A 11 -4.31 -26.93 0.68
CA MET A 11 -2.91 -27.35 0.90
C MET A 11 -1.87 -26.82 -0.12
N VAL A 12 -2.27 -26.07 -1.15
CA VAL A 12 -1.35 -25.47 -2.16
C VAL A 12 -1.31 -23.93 -2.06
N ARG A 13 -1.47 -23.38 -0.85
CA ARG A 13 -1.39 -21.92 -0.60
C ARG A 13 -0.34 -21.53 0.43
N SER A 14 0.36 -22.50 1.02
CA SER A 14 1.19 -22.35 2.22
C SER A 14 2.59 -21.76 2.00
N GLY A 15 2.87 -21.13 0.85
CA GLY A 15 4.21 -20.63 0.54
C GLY A 15 4.29 -19.38 -0.34
N ARG A 16 3.15 -18.75 -0.63
CA ARG A 16 3.11 -17.51 -1.42
C ARG A 16 2.89 -16.32 -0.50
N GLU A 17 3.61 -15.24 -0.77
CA GLU A 17 3.49 -14.00 0.02
C GLU A 17 2.12 -13.36 -0.21
N GLU A 18 1.48 -12.94 0.89
CA GLU A 18 0.18 -12.29 0.84
C GLU A 18 0.38 -10.79 0.58
N VAL A 19 -0.42 -10.24 -0.33
CA VAL A 19 -0.36 -8.82 -0.69
C VAL A 19 -1.66 -8.14 -0.32
N TYR A 20 -1.56 -7.14 0.54
CA TYR A 20 -2.66 -6.33 1.02
C TYR A 20 -2.58 -4.92 0.46
N VAL A 21 -3.72 -4.24 0.43
CA VAL A 21 -3.78 -2.78 0.29
C VAL A 21 -4.45 -2.23 1.52
N ALA A 22 -3.87 -1.15 2.06
CA ALA A 22 -4.45 -0.41 3.17
C ALA A 22 -4.75 1.04 2.75
N ALA A 23 -5.88 1.56 3.21
CA ALA A 23 -6.32 2.92 2.99
C ALA A 23 -6.40 3.67 4.33
N MET A 24 -5.44 4.56 4.57
CA MET A 24 -5.32 5.30 5.82
C MET A 24 -5.86 6.73 5.65
N PRO A 25 -6.65 7.26 6.60
CA PRO A 25 -7.01 8.67 6.55
C PRO A 25 -5.74 9.52 6.70
N LEU A 26 -5.59 10.54 5.85
CA LEU A 26 -4.51 11.50 6.01
C LEU A 26 -4.73 12.25 7.33
N ARG A 27 -3.76 12.16 8.26
CA ARG A 27 -3.78 12.88 9.52
C ARG A 27 -2.87 14.08 9.39
N ALA A 28 -3.40 15.28 9.55
CA ALA A 28 -2.58 16.47 9.66
C ALA A 28 -1.76 16.43 10.96
N THR A 29 -0.50 16.81 10.89
CA THR A 29 0.29 17.10 12.09
C THR A 29 -0.22 18.41 12.71
N LYS A 30 -0.21 18.48 14.05
CA LYS A 30 -0.79 19.62 14.78
C LYS A 30 -0.04 20.91 14.40
N GLY A 31 -0.77 21.98 14.03
CA GLY A 31 -0.17 23.29 13.71
C GLY A 31 -0.78 23.96 12.46
N PRO A 32 -0.15 25.01 11.90
CA PRO A 32 -0.60 25.68 10.67
C PRO A 32 -0.87 24.76 9.46
N PRO A 33 -0.13 23.64 9.25
CA PRO A 33 -0.46 22.63 8.25
C PRO A 33 -1.85 21.99 8.44
N GLN A 34 -2.38 21.95 9.67
CA GLN A 34 -3.74 21.48 9.96
C GLN A 34 -4.80 22.43 9.38
N LEU A 35 -4.54 23.74 9.33
CA LEU A 35 -5.46 24.71 8.73
C LEU A 35 -5.54 24.54 7.21
N LEU A 36 -4.39 24.32 6.55
CA LEU A 36 -4.35 24.02 5.10
C LEU A 36 -5.07 22.72 4.76
N MET A 37 -4.88 21.68 5.57
CA MET A 37 -5.62 20.43 5.42
C MET A 37 -7.12 20.65 5.65
N SER A 38 -7.51 21.41 6.67
CA SER A 38 -8.93 21.70 6.93
C SER A 38 -9.61 22.49 5.80
N ALA A 39 -8.90 23.41 5.16
CA ALA A 39 -9.40 24.12 3.97
C ALA A 39 -9.59 23.18 2.77
N ALA A 40 -8.67 22.22 2.58
CA ALA A 40 -8.80 21.19 1.57
C ALA A 40 -9.99 20.23 1.84
N TYR A 41 -10.33 19.98 3.11
CA TYR A 41 -11.54 19.25 3.52
C TYR A 41 -12.83 20.03 3.20
N SER A 42 -12.88 21.35 3.45
CA SER A 42 -14.05 22.19 3.18
C SER A 42 -14.38 22.35 1.69
N LEU A 43 -13.40 22.14 0.80
CA LEU A 43 -13.57 22.26 -0.64
C LEU A 43 -13.94 20.93 -1.35
N ASN A 44 -14.19 19.84 -0.61
CA ASN A 44 -14.69 18.57 -1.15
C ASN A 44 -13.78 17.87 -2.21
N PHE A 45 -12.52 18.30 -2.35
CA PHE A 45 -11.62 17.85 -3.42
C PHE A 45 -10.99 16.46 -3.21
N TRP A 46 -11.11 15.87 -2.01
CA TRP A 46 -10.39 14.64 -1.67
C TRP A 46 -11.16 13.76 -0.70
N ASN A 47 -11.53 12.55 -1.12
CA ASN A 47 -11.69 11.45 -0.18
C ASN A 47 -10.27 11.09 0.32
N PHE A 48 -9.80 11.77 1.37
CA PHE A 48 -8.43 11.76 1.95
C PHE A 48 -7.99 10.39 2.49
N HIS A 49 -7.97 9.37 1.63
CA HIS A 49 -7.39 8.09 1.94
C HIS A 49 -6.08 7.96 1.20
N HIS A 50 -5.04 7.78 1.99
CA HIS A 50 -3.71 7.41 1.53
C HIS A 50 -3.65 5.91 1.34
N PHE A 51 -3.29 5.46 0.14
CA PHE A 51 -3.23 4.04 -0.20
C PHE A 51 -1.78 3.55 -0.18
N MET A 52 -1.55 2.40 0.45
CA MET A 52 -0.25 1.74 0.47
C MET A 52 -0.40 0.24 0.20
N VAL A 53 0.63 -0.37 -0.38
CA VAL A 53 0.71 -1.83 -0.55
C VAL A 53 1.45 -2.41 0.64
N ILE A 54 0.97 -3.54 1.17
CA ILE A 54 1.63 -4.26 2.25
C ILE A 54 1.89 -5.69 1.80
N ILE A 55 3.15 -6.10 1.81
CA ILE A 55 3.57 -7.48 1.56
C ILE A 55 3.80 -8.15 2.90
N ASN A 56 3.18 -9.30 3.07
CA ASN A 56 3.37 -10.16 4.23
C ASN A 56 4.27 -11.33 3.86
N ASN A 57 5.54 -11.20 4.25
CA ASN A 57 6.51 -12.25 4.08
C ASN A 57 6.40 -13.19 5.30
N LYS A 58 5.54 -14.20 5.19
CA LYS A 58 5.46 -15.30 6.15
C LYS A 58 6.58 -16.29 5.81
N PRO A 59 7.50 -16.60 6.73
CA PRO A 59 8.52 -17.60 6.47
C PRO A 59 7.85 -18.95 6.17
N LEU A 60 8.31 -19.61 5.10
CA LEU A 60 7.85 -20.95 4.69
C LEU A 60 8.05 -22.00 5.78
N ASN A 61 9.00 -21.76 6.70
CA ASN A 61 9.41 -22.70 7.73
C ASN A 61 8.82 -22.30 9.09
N ARG A 62 7.82 -23.06 9.55
CA ARG A 62 7.01 -22.85 10.77
C ARG A 62 7.80 -23.04 12.08
N THR A 63 9.12 -23.18 12.03
CA THR A 63 9.98 -23.46 13.18
C THR A 63 10.31 -22.22 14.01
N ASN A 64 10.09 -21.02 13.50
CA ASN A 64 10.23 -19.79 14.28
C ASN A 64 9.03 -18.84 14.02
N PRO A 65 8.00 -18.83 14.90
CA PRO A 65 6.78 -18.02 14.71
C PRO A 65 7.01 -16.50 14.82
N CYS A 66 8.26 -16.06 15.05
CA CYS A 66 8.60 -14.67 15.37
C CYS A 66 9.22 -13.86 14.21
N SER A 67 9.37 -14.41 13.00
CA SER A 67 10.09 -13.72 11.90
C SER A 67 9.22 -13.30 10.70
N PHE A 68 7.91 -13.13 10.88
CA PHE A 68 7.09 -12.53 9.82
C PHE A 68 7.44 -11.05 9.65
N GLN A 69 7.77 -10.64 8.42
CA GLN A 69 8.08 -9.26 8.09
C GLN A 69 6.96 -8.67 7.22
N LEU A 70 6.30 -7.64 7.75
CA LEU A 70 5.36 -6.83 6.97
C LEU A 70 6.11 -5.66 6.35
N LEU A 71 6.21 -5.64 5.03
CA LEU A 71 6.81 -4.55 4.28
C LEU A 71 5.72 -3.69 3.66
N VAL A 72 5.82 -2.38 3.86
CA VAL A 72 4.92 -1.41 3.28
C VAL A 72 5.64 -0.67 2.18
N TYR A 73 5.01 -0.66 1.02
CA TYR A 73 5.40 0.08 -0.15
C TYR A 73 4.44 1.26 -0.30
N ASP A 74 5.01 2.46 -0.29
CA ASP A 74 4.26 3.70 -0.16
C ASP A 74 4.76 4.75 -1.16
N PHE A 75 3.87 5.62 -1.63
CA PHE A 75 4.21 6.75 -2.51
C PHE A 75 3.56 8.03 -1.98
N GLN A 76 4.37 8.98 -1.55
CA GLN A 76 3.93 10.21 -0.88
C GLN A 76 4.76 11.41 -1.36
N PRO A 77 4.36 12.66 -1.05
CA PRO A 77 5.23 13.81 -1.26
C PRO A 77 6.57 13.59 -0.55
N LYS A 78 7.66 14.07 -1.16
CA LYS A 78 9.01 13.95 -0.57
C LYS A 78 9.07 14.60 0.82
N ASP A 79 8.46 15.79 0.93
CA ASP A 79 8.37 16.57 2.16
C ASP A 79 6.88 16.81 2.48
N PRO A 80 6.18 15.84 3.10
CA PRO A 80 4.74 15.92 3.32
C PRO A 80 4.33 17.01 4.32
N GLU A 81 5.28 17.54 5.09
CA GLU A 81 5.05 18.63 6.05
C GLU A 81 5.31 20.03 5.47
N ASP A 82 5.84 20.12 4.23
CA ASP A 82 6.08 21.41 3.57
C ASP A 82 4.73 22.05 3.14
N PRO A 83 4.38 23.23 3.68
CA PRO A 83 3.14 23.91 3.31
C PRO A 83 3.13 24.35 1.83
N TYR A 84 4.28 24.59 1.20
CA TYR A 84 4.34 24.95 -0.22
C TYR A 84 4.08 23.74 -1.12
N ALA A 85 4.62 22.56 -0.76
CA ALA A 85 4.26 21.31 -1.39
C ALA A 85 2.75 21.03 -1.27
N ALA A 86 2.17 21.26 -0.08
CA ALA A 86 0.73 21.10 0.11
C ALA A 86 -0.08 22.07 -0.78
N LEU A 87 0.28 23.34 -0.86
CA LEU A 87 -0.38 24.32 -1.73
C LEU A 87 -0.25 23.96 -3.21
N ALA A 88 0.93 23.51 -3.64
CA ALA A 88 1.17 23.05 -5.01
C ALA A 88 0.28 21.85 -5.36
N VAL A 89 0.20 20.86 -4.46
CA VAL A 89 -0.70 19.70 -4.60
C VAL A 89 -2.16 20.13 -4.70
N LEU A 90 -2.61 21.04 -3.83
CA LEU A 90 -4.00 21.53 -3.81
C LEU A 90 -4.35 22.36 -5.06
N SER A 91 -3.37 23.06 -5.63
CA SER A 91 -3.54 23.79 -6.90
C SER A 91 -3.41 22.88 -8.14
N GLY A 92 -3.33 21.55 -7.95
CA GLY A 92 -3.25 20.57 -9.03
C GLY A 92 -1.89 20.52 -9.73
N ARG A 93 -0.89 21.21 -9.18
CA ARG A 93 0.50 21.18 -9.67
C ARG A 93 1.17 19.89 -9.21
N SER A 94 2.22 19.52 -9.95
CA SER A 94 3.06 18.40 -9.55
C SER A 94 4.11 18.83 -8.52
N VAL A 95 4.42 17.93 -7.60
CA VAL A 95 5.47 18.09 -6.58
C VAL A 95 6.40 16.88 -6.58
N PRO A 96 7.65 17.02 -6.08
CA PRO A 96 8.50 15.87 -5.84
C PRO A 96 7.84 14.85 -4.90
N GLY A 97 7.73 13.61 -5.36
CA GLY A 97 7.30 12.45 -4.60
C GLY A 97 8.46 11.56 -4.18
N ALA A 98 8.19 10.63 -3.28
CA ALA A 98 9.12 9.61 -2.81
C ALA A 98 8.40 8.26 -2.71
N VAL A 99 9.01 7.24 -3.30
CA VAL A 99 8.64 5.84 -3.07
C VAL A 99 9.39 5.32 -1.85
N LEU A 100 8.66 4.82 -0.86
CA LEU A 100 9.21 4.42 0.43
C LEU A 100 8.92 2.96 0.71
N VAL A 101 9.87 2.31 1.38
CA VAL A 101 9.73 0.97 1.93
C VAL A 101 9.93 1.03 3.43
N ARG A 102 8.95 0.58 4.21
CA ARG A 102 9.02 0.58 5.69
C ARG A 102 8.51 -0.73 6.29
N LYS A 103 9.03 -1.10 7.45
CA LYS A 103 8.59 -2.29 8.18
C LYS A 103 7.39 -1.96 9.08
N LEU A 104 6.42 -2.87 9.15
CA LEU A 104 5.33 -2.83 10.13
C LEU A 104 5.43 -3.99 11.12
N LYS A 105 5.00 -3.73 12.36
CA LYS A 105 4.85 -4.77 13.38
C LYS A 105 3.54 -5.56 13.23
N LYS A 106 2.51 -4.95 12.66
CA LYS A 106 1.17 -5.53 12.49
C LYS A 106 0.44 -4.90 11.30
N LEU A 107 -0.47 -5.65 10.69
CA LEU A 107 -1.36 -5.13 9.65
C LEU A 107 -2.30 -4.06 10.23
N PRO A 108 -2.65 -3.01 9.44
CA PRO A 108 -3.66 -2.05 9.83
C PRO A 108 -5.00 -2.75 10.10
N ARG A 109 -5.65 -2.41 11.23
CA ARG A 109 -6.91 -3.04 11.65
C ARG A 109 -8.12 -2.59 10.82
N ASN A 110 -8.06 -1.38 10.27
CA ASN A 110 -9.17 -0.75 9.56
C ASN A 110 -8.76 -0.49 8.10
N LYS A 111 -9.72 -0.66 7.18
CA LYS A 111 -9.54 -0.35 5.74
C LYS A 111 -8.28 -1.00 5.14
N CYS A 112 -8.03 -2.26 5.50
CA CYS A 112 -6.97 -3.10 4.95
C CYS A 112 -7.61 -4.38 4.42
N TRP A 113 -7.33 -4.73 3.17
CA TRP A 113 -7.91 -5.92 2.54
C TRP A 113 -6.86 -6.68 1.74
N LEU A 114 -7.03 -8.00 1.67
CA LEU A 114 -6.20 -8.87 0.86
C LEU A 114 -6.51 -8.60 -0.62
N VAL A 115 -5.47 -8.34 -1.40
CA VAL A 115 -5.58 -8.21 -2.86
C VAL A 115 -5.35 -9.56 -3.52
N GLY A 116 -4.44 -10.36 -2.98
CA GLY A 116 -4.12 -11.67 -3.51
C GLY A 116 -2.78 -12.19 -3.05
N TYR A 117 -2.28 -13.16 -3.80
CA TYR A 117 -1.02 -13.85 -3.52
C TYR A 117 -0.02 -13.59 -4.64
N SER A 118 1.24 -13.40 -4.26
CA SER A 118 2.31 -13.29 -5.23
C SER A 118 2.66 -14.64 -5.85
N LYS A 119 2.86 -14.64 -7.17
CA LYS A 119 3.35 -15.80 -7.92
C LYS A 119 4.87 -15.95 -7.83
N GLU A 120 5.55 -14.84 -7.59
CA GLU A 120 7.00 -14.70 -7.49
C GLU A 120 7.37 -14.08 -6.13
N ASP A 121 8.65 -13.79 -5.91
CA ASP A 121 9.12 -12.99 -4.79
C ASP A 121 8.51 -11.57 -4.86
N ALA A 122 7.49 -11.33 -4.03
CA ALA A 122 6.71 -10.10 -3.99
C ALA A 122 7.58 -8.91 -3.58
N GLU A 123 8.52 -9.12 -2.64
CA GLU A 123 9.44 -8.09 -2.18
C GLU A 123 10.35 -7.64 -3.33
N LYS A 124 10.95 -8.58 -4.05
CA LYS A 124 11.78 -8.29 -5.23
C LYS A 124 10.96 -7.58 -6.31
N VAL A 125 9.78 -8.10 -6.64
CA VAL A 125 8.90 -7.52 -7.66
C VAL A 125 8.47 -6.10 -7.31
N ALA A 126 8.12 -5.83 -6.05
CA ALA A 126 7.75 -4.49 -5.59
C ALA A 126 8.96 -3.54 -5.55
N THR A 127 10.14 -4.04 -5.17
CA THR A 127 11.39 -3.26 -5.18
C THR A 127 11.79 -2.85 -6.60
N GLU A 128 11.69 -3.76 -7.57
CA GLU A 128 11.94 -3.43 -8.99
C GLU A 128 10.88 -2.45 -9.52
N PHE A 129 9.62 -2.61 -9.13
CA PHE A 129 8.58 -1.65 -9.50
C PHE A 129 8.90 -0.23 -9.01
N ASN A 130 9.37 -0.07 -7.76
CA ASN A 130 9.75 1.24 -7.21
C ASN A 130 10.81 1.95 -8.05
N LYS A 131 11.79 1.21 -8.58
CA LYS A 131 12.87 1.79 -9.42
C LYS A 131 12.34 2.39 -10.72
N THR A 132 11.22 1.88 -11.22
CA THR A 132 10.60 2.31 -12.47
C THR A 132 9.51 3.36 -12.29
N TRP A 133 9.14 3.68 -11.04
CA TRP A 133 8.02 4.57 -10.77
C TRP A 133 8.39 6.03 -11.01
N GLU A 134 7.51 6.74 -11.71
CA GLU A 134 7.62 8.17 -11.95
C GLU A 134 7.36 8.92 -10.63
N THR A 135 8.29 9.80 -10.21
CA THR A 135 8.24 10.45 -8.89
C THR A 135 7.73 11.89 -8.92
N SER A 136 7.24 12.40 -10.04
CA SER A 136 6.50 13.67 -10.11
C SER A 136 5.07 13.40 -9.64
N LEU A 137 4.85 13.52 -8.33
CA LEU A 137 3.56 13.29 -7.71
C LEU A 137 2.57 14.34 -8.20
N ARG A 138 1.43 13.88 -8.71
CA ARG A 138 0.31 14.74 -9.07
C ARG A 138 -1.01 14.04 -8.76
N VAL A 139 -1.82 14.71 -7.96
CA VAL A 139 -3.15 14.27 -7.55
C VAL A 139 -4.00 13.87 -8.75
N GLY A 140 -4.61 12.69 -8.68
CA GLY A 140 -5.55 12.21 -9.70
C GLY A 140 -4.89 11.81 -11.02
N VAL A 141 -3.55 11.95 -11.15
CA VAL A 141 -2.80 11.62 -12.37
C VAL A 141 -1.68 10.61 -12.06
N ASN A 142 -0.85 10.90 -11.07
CA ASN A 142 0.22 10.05 -10.57
C ASN A 142 0.33 10.23 -9.04
N ASP A 143 -0.51 9.50 -8.31
CA ASP A 143 -0.61 9.56 -6.85
C ASP A 143 -0.57 8.16 -6.22
N CYS A 144 -0.74 8.07 -4.90
CA CYS A 144 -0.68 6.80 -4.18
C CYS A 144 -1.75 5.79 -4.64
N ARG A 145 -2.89 6.24 -5.16
CA ARG A 145 -3.92 5.35 -5.73
C ARG A 145 -3.45 4.76 -7.06
N HIS A 146 -2.78 5.56 -7.89
CA HIS A 146 -2.19 5.08 -9.14
C HIS A 146 -1.03 4.13 -8.87
N TYR A 147 -0.18 4.46 -7.90
CA TYR A 147 0.92 3.61 -7.44
C TYR A 147 0.43 2.24 -6.95
N THR A 148 -0.56 2.22 -6.04
CA THR A 148 -1.12 0.96 -5.52
C THR A 148 -1.81 0.14 -6.62
N ASN A 149 -2.55 0.78 -7.52
CA ASN A 149 -3.17 0.11 -8.67
C ASN A 149 -2.13 -0.44 -9.66
N GLY A 150 -1.08 0.33 -9.94
CA GLY A 150 0.03 -0.08 -10.81
C GLY A 150 0.79 -1.26 -10.22
N GLY A 151 1.08 -1.20 -8.92
CA GLY A 151 1.71 -2.27 -8.15
C GLY A 151 0.92 -3.56 -8.14
N THR A 152 -0.42 -3.48 -8.08
CA THR A 152 -1.28 -4.65 -7.85
C THR A 152 -1.92 -5.27 -9.10
N LYS A 153 -2.41 -4.47 -10.06
CA LYS A 153 -3.26 -4.96 -11.18
C LYS A 153 -2.57 -5.95 -12.13
N ARG A 154 -1.25 -5.94 -12.21
CA ARG A 154 -0.48 -6.76 -13.17
C ARG A 154 0.35 -7.88 -12.54
N ARG A 155 0.39 -7.97 -11.21
CA ARG A 155 1.46 -8.72 -10.51
C ARG A 155 0.95 -9.78 -9.55
N TYR A 156 -0.30 -9.70 -9.11
CA TYR A 156 -0.84 -10.60 -8.10
C TYR A 156 -2.09 -11.33 -8.60
N GLU A 157 -2.20 -12.59 -8.21
CA GLU A 157 -3.38 -13.41 -8.47
C GLU A 157 -4.50 -12.92 -7.56
N ARG A 158 -5.50 -12.25 -8.14
CA ARG A 158 -6.61 -11.70 -7.36
C ARG A 158 -7.44 -12.83 -6.77
N GLU A 159 -7.84 -12.70 -5.51
CA GLU A 159 -8.97 -13.48 -5.03
C GLU A 159 -10.23 -12.97 -5.71
N THR A 160 -10.82 -13.81 -6.56
CA THR A 160 -12.21 -13.64 -6.98
C THR A 160 -13.07 -13.92 -5.75
N ILE A 161 -13.77 -12.90 -5.26
CA ILE A 161 -14.86 -13.08 -4.28
C ILE A 161 -16.09 -13.56 -5.05
#